data_AF-A0A402BU10-F1
#
_entry.id   AF-A0A402BU10-F1
#
_cell.length_a   1.000
_cell.length_b   1.000
_cell.length_c   1.000
_cell.angle_alpha   90.00
_cell.angle_beta   90.00
_cell.angle_gamma   90.00
#
_symmetry.space_group_name_H-M   'P 1'
#
loop_
_entity.id
_entity.type
_entity.pdbx_description
1 polymer ?
#
loop_
_entity_poly.entity_id
_entity_poly.type
_entity_poly.pdbx_seq_one_letter_code
_entity_poly.pdbx_strand_id
1 'polypeptide(L)'
;MSNIGMRIFPYINRPPKALIQAFSGIPVANIADNMNRMSCMDARIRPINDVPLLGPAFTVKSRPGDNLMLHKALDLAQPGDIIVVDAQGDLSNSIMGELMALWAKQRDIGGFIIDGAIRDIGALRKMGLPIYAAGVTPAGPYKDGPGELNVPVACGGVVVHPGDILVGDEDGIVVINPRDAESLLEKSKAKSDQEKKVMEDIANKAWDRRWVDQALLERGVVVVKENRISSRTNVQVPVSVIRNATEHFDAVAVNISTDGILLQTQHEFEVDRVIQLILPKELGNVNVVARVIWKHGNHIGCNFVDMPTEVRTAVDQAVYFQLSQNLKQASGDFI
;
A
#
# COMPACT_ATOMS: atom_id res chain seq x y z
N MET A 1 -4.72 -52.36 8.62
CA MET A 1 -5.31 -51.19 9.33
C MET A 1 -4.85 -49.93 8.64
N SER A 2 -5.72 -48.96 8.36
CA SER A 2 -5.29 -47.68 7.76
C SER A 2 -4.48 -46.89 8.78
N ASN A 3 -3.26 -46.48 8.44
CA ASN A 3 -2.45 -45.62 9.29
C ASN A 3 -2.96 -44.17 9.18
N ILE A 4 -3.88 -43.76 10.06
CA ILE A 4 -4.50 -42.43 10.03
C ILE A 4 -3.41 -41.36 10.18
N GLY A 5 -3.42 -40.34 9.32
CA GLY A 5 -2.36 -39.33 9.25
C GLY A 5 -1.16 -39.72 8.39
N MET A 6 -1.14 -40.91 7.79
CA MET A 6 -0.07 -41.38 6.88
C MET A 6 -0.67 -42.09 5.66
N ARG A 7 -1.34 -41.34 4.78
CA ARG A 7 -2.17 -41.89 3.69
C ARG A 7 -1.98 -41.15 2.37
N ILE A 8 -2.08 -41.88 1.27
CA ILE A 8 -2.02 -41.32 -0.08
C ILE A 8 -3.35 -41.61 -0.76
N PHE A 9 -4.07 -40.55 -1.15
CA PHE A 9 -5.23 -40.65 -2.03
C PHE A 9 -4.77 -40.26 -3.44
N PRO A 10 -4.55 -41.20 -4.37
CA PRO A 10 -3.82 -40.92 -5.61
C PRO A 10 -4.63 -40.16 -6.67
N TYR A 11 -5.95 -40.06 -6.52
CA TYR A 11 -6.85 -39.49 -7.52
C TYR A 11 -7.55 -38.25 -6.99
N ILE A 12 -7.66 -37.23 -7.85
CA ILE A 12 -8.41 -36.00 -7.60
C ILE A 12 -9.31 -35.71 -8.80
N ASN A 13 -10.45 -35.08 -8.54
CA ASN A 13 -11.37 -34.63 -9.60
C ASN A 13 -10.93 -33.25 -10.07
N ARG A 14 -10.15 -33.20 -11.16
CA ARG A 14 -9.70 -31.94 -11.75
C ARG A 14 -10.84 -31.29 -12.55
N PRO A 15 -11.12 -29.99 -12.37
CA PRO A 15 -12.05 -29.27 -13.22
C PRO A 15 -11.59 -29.27 -14.69
N PRO A 16 -12.50 -29.06 -15.65
CA PRO A 16 -12.14 -28.93 -17.06
C PRO A 16 -11.06 -27.85 -17.26
N LYS A 17 -10.01 -28.15 -18.03
CA LYS A 17 -8.91 -27.20 -18.29
C LYS A 17 -9.42 -25.87 -18.85
N ALA A 18 -10.42 -25.90 -19.72
CA ALA A 18 -11.02 -24.69 -20.28
C ALA A 18 -11.65 -23.78 -19.21
N LEU A 19 -12.29 -24.37 -18.20
CA LEU A 19 -12.89 -23.62 -17.08
C LEU A 19 -11.81 -22.95 -16.24
N ILE A 20 -10.74 -23.68 -15.90
CA ILE A 20 -9.58 -23.13 -15.16
C ILE A 20 -8.98 -21.97 -15.96
N GLN A 21 -8.65 -22.19 -17.23
CA GLN A 21 -8.00 -21.20 -18.08
C GLN A 21 -8.84 -19.94 -18.32
N ALA A 22 -10.16 -20.03 -18.18
CA ALA A 22 -11.03 -18.87 -18.34
C ALA A 22 -10.85 -17.80 -17.24
N PHE A 23 -10.26 -18.16 -16.09
CA PHE A 23 -9.88 -17.20 -15.04
C PHE A 23 -8.56 -16.48 -15.32
N SER A 24 -7.79 -16.89 -16.33
CA SER A 24 -6.52 -16.25 -16.68
C SER A 24 -6.70 -14.76 -16.99
N GLY A 25 -5.85 -13.93 -16.38
CA GLY A 25 -5.84 -12.48 -16.59
C GLY A 25 -6.95 -11.70 -15.88
N ILE A 26 -7.80 -12.36 -15.09
CA ILE A 26 -8.74 -11.68 -14.19
C ILE A 26 -7.99 -11.37 -12.90
N PRO A 27 -7.93 -10.09 -12.43
CA PRO A 27 -7.29 -9.75 -11.16
C PRO A 27 -7.86 -10.55 -9.99
N VAL A 28 -7.01 -11.04 -9.08
CA VAL A 28 -7.45 -11.85 -7.92
C VAL A 28 -8.41 -11.04 -7.04
N ALA A 29 -8.16 -9.75 -6.86
CA ALA A 29 -9.04 -8.85 -6.12
C ALA A 29 -10.47 -8.83 -6.69
N ASN A 30 -10.63 -8.91 -8.01
CA ASN A 30 -11.95 -8.92 -8.65
C ASN A 30 -12.68 -10.23 -8.44
N ILE A 31 -11.97 -11.35 -8.46
CA ILE A 31 -12.51 -12.66 -8.13
C ILE A 31 -12.94 -12.67 -6.65
N ALA A 32 -12.05 -12.26 -5.75
CA ALA A 32 -12.29 -12.20 -4.32
C ALA A 32 -13.51 -11.34 -3.95
N ASP A 33 -13.66 -10.17 -4.56
CA ASP A 33 -14.78 -9.28 -4.34
C ASP A 33 -16.13 -9.92 -4.72
N ASN A 34 -16.16 -10.75 -5.76
CA ASN A 34 -17.33 -11.52 -6.17
C ASN A 34 -17.57 -12.78 -5.30
N MET A 35 -16.63 -13.11 -4.43
CA MET A 35 -16.72 -14.18 -3.42
C MET A 35 -16.90 -13.63 -2.00
N ASN A 36 -17.32 -12.36 -1.85
CA ASN A 36 -17.43 -11.68 -0.56
C ASN A 36 -16.12 -11.64 0.24
N ARG A 37 -14.96 -11.84 -0.42
CA ARG A 37 -13.61 -11.80 0.17
C ARG A 37 -13.36 -12.87 1.23
N MET A 38 -14.17 -13.94 1.24
CA MET A 38 -14.14 -14.98 2.29
C MET A 38 -13.12 -16.10 2.04
N SER A 39 -12.62 -16.23 0.81
CA SER A 39 -11.76 -17.36 0.39
C SER A 39 -10.36 -16.91 -0.03
N CYS A 40 -9.91 -15.77 0.48
CA CYS A 40 -8.55 -15.26 0.28
C CYS A 40 -7.62 -15.87 1.33
N MET A 41 -6.48 -16.41 0.91
CA MET A 41 -5.46 -16.89 1.85
C MET A 41 -4.85 -15.72 2.64
N ASP A 42 -4.38 -16.02 3.85
CA ASP A 42 -3.73 -15.08 4.76
C ASP A 42 -2.56 -14.35 4.08
N ALA A 43 -2.45 -13.04 4.38
CA ALA A 43 -1.45 -12.14 3.80
C ALA A 43 0.02 -12.54 4.09
N ARG A 44 0.26 -13.51 4.98
CA ARG A 44 1.58 -14.12 5.19
C ARG A 44 2.04 -14.98 4.00
N ILE A 45 1.10 -15.56 3.24
CA ILE A 45 1.40 -16.40 2.07
C ILE A 45 1.67 -15.47 0.89
N ARG A 46 2.94 -15.25 0.57
CA ARG A 46 3.34 -14.25 -0.44
C ARG A 46 4.03 -14.86 -1.65
N PRO A 47 3.85 -14.25 -2.84
CA PRO A 47 4.56 -14.67 -4.04
C PRO A 47 6.06 -14.46 -3.85
N ILE A 48 6.84 -15.44 -4.30
CA ILE A 48 8.29 -15.40 -4.31
C ILE A 48 8.81 -14.81 -5.63
N ASN A 49 8.00 -14.86 -6.69
CA ASN A 49 8.26 -14.31 -8.00
C ASN A 49 6.97 -13.74 -8.61
N ASP A 50 7.11 -12.98 -9.70
CA ASP A 50 6.00 -12.28 -10.35
C ASP A 50 5.27 -13.17 -11.38
N VAL A 51 5.33 -14.49 -11.22
CA VAL A 51 4.66 -15.43 -12.12
C VAL A 51 3.23 -15.65 -11.61
N PRO A 52 2.20 -15.44 -12.42
CA PRO A 52 0.82 -15.66 -11.99
C PRO A 52 0.55 -17.14 -11.76
N LEU A 53 -0.28 -17.44 -10.75
CA LEU A 53 -0.66 -18.79 -10.37
C LEU A 53 -2.07 -19.11 -10.87
N LEU A 54 -2.22 -20.21 -11.61
CA LEU A 54 -3.51 -20.70 -12.04
C LEU A 54 -3.49 -22.21 -12.23
N GLY A 55 -4.30 -22.94 -11.47
CA GLY A 55 -4.41 -24.39 -11.62
C GLY A 55 -5.27 -25.07 -10.56
N PRO A 56 -5.53 -26.38 -10.70
CA PRO A 56 -6.25 -27.15 -9.70
C PRO A 56 -5.34 -27.52 -8.53
N ALA A 57 -5.90 -27.57 -7.32
CA ALA A 57 -5.18 -27.91 -6.10
C ALA A 57 -4.84 -29.41 -6.03
N PHE A 58 -3.56 -29.72 -5.84
CA PHE A 58 -3.07 -31.01 -5.35
C PHE A 58 -2.59 -30.80 -3.91
N THR A 59 -3.32 -31.31 -2.93
CA THR A 59 -3.10 -30.93 -1.53
C THR A 59 -2.16 -31.90 -0.81
N VAL A 60 -1.34 -31.34 0.07
CA VAL A 60 -0.37 -32.05 0.90
C VAL A 60 -0.55 -31.58 2.34
N LYS A 61 -0.94 -32.49 3.22
CA LYS A 61 -0.92 -32.26 4.66
C LYS A 61 0.38 -32.81 5.21
N SER A 62 1.22 -31.96 5.79
CA SER A 62 2.50 -32.37 6.39
C SER A 62 2.55 -31.98 7.86
N ARG A 63 3.35 -32.71 8.65
CA ARG A 63 3.77 -32.17 9.95
C ARG A 63 4.77 -31.02 9.75
N PRO A 64 4.91 -30.10 10.71
CA PRO A 64 5.95 -29.08 10.71
C PRO A 64 7.35 -29.65 10.43
N GLY A 65 8.07 -28.97 9.54
CA GLY A 65 9.46 -29.26 9.20
C GLY A 65 9.72 -30.57 8.43
N ASP A 66 8.70 -31.27 7.95
CA ASP A 66 8.85 -32.51 7.17
C ASP A 66 8.38 -32.33 5.73
N ASN A 67 9.10 -32.95 4.78
CA ASN A 67 8.77 -32.86 3.36
C ASN A 67 8.66 -34.22 2.64
N LEU A 68 8.59 -35.34 3.35
CA LEU A 68 8.50 -36.66 2.72
C LEU A 68 7.26 -36.78 1.81
N MET A 69 6.09 -36.36 2.32
CA MET A 69 4.86 -36.38 1.52
C MET A 69 4.90 -35.36 0.38
N LEU A 70 5.61 -34.25 0.53
CA LEU A 70 5.81 -33.30 -0.57
C LEU A 70 6.63 -33.91 -1.71
N HIS A 71 7.68 -34.67 -1.42
CA HIS A 71 8.40 -35.44 -2.44
C HIS A 71 7.46 -36.41 -3.17
N LYS A 72 6.60 -37.12 -2.42
CA LYS A 72 5.65 -38.02 -3.05
C LYS A 72 4.56 -37.30 -3.86
N ALA A 73 4.18 -36.09 -3.46
CA ALA A 73 3.26 -35.24 -4.22
C ALA A 73 3.85 -34.87 -5.59
N LEU A 74 5.14 -34.52 -5.65
CA LEU A 74 5.83 -34.26 -6.92
C LEU A 74 5.76 -35.46 -7.86
N ASP A 75 5.77 -36.68 -7.33
CA ASP A 75 5.68 -37.90 -8.13
C ASP A 75 4.29 -38.09 -8.75
N LEU A 76 3.24 -37.69 -8.04
CA LEU A 76 1.84 -37.99 -8.38
C LEU A 76 1.10 -36.83 -9.07
N ALA A 77 1.56 -35.59 -8.88
CA ALA A 77 0.98 -34.42 -9.50
C ALA A 77 1.06 -34.50 -11.03
N GLN A 78 0.02 -34.00 -11.69
CA GLN A 78 -0.10 -33.94 -13.14
C GLN A 78 0.26 -32.54 -13.67
N PRO A 79 0.58 -32.41 -14.96
CA PRO A 79 0.81 -31.12 -15.59
C PRO A 79 -0.31 -30.11 -15.31
N GLY A 80 0.06 -28.94 -14.79
CA GLY A 80 -0.81 -27.84 -14.39
C GLY A 80 -1.29 -27.87 -12.94
N ASP A 81 -1.11 -28.97 -12.20
CA ASP A 81 -1.50 -29.01 -10.78
C ASP A 81 -0.70 -28.02 -9.94
N ILE A 82 -1.36 -27.36 -9.00
CA ILE A 82 -0.70 -26.53 -7.99
C ILE A 82 -0.55 -27.36 -6.72
N ILE A 83 0.68 -27.59 -6.28
CA ILE A 83 0.91 -28.30 -5.03
C ILE A 83 0.69 -27.34 -3.85
N VAL A 84 -0.34 -27.60 -3.05
CA VAL A 84 -0.71 -26.81 -1.87
C VAL A 84 -0.32 -27.57 -0.61
N VAL A 85 0.60 -27.02 0.16
CA VAL A 85 1.15 -27.67 1.35
C VAL A 85 0.70 -26.96 2.61
N ASP A 86 -0.08 -27.66 3.43
CA ASP A 86 -0.32 -27.31 4.83
C ASP A 86 0.81 -27.90 5.68
N ALA A 87 1.78 -27.06 6.02
CA ALA A 87 2.83 -27.35 7.01
C ALA A 87 2.57 -26.59 8.32
N GLN A 88 1.31 -26.27 8.60
CA GLN A 88 0.82 -25.61 9.82
C GLN A 88 1.44 -24.23 10.07
N GLY A 89 1.92 -23.55 9.02
CA GLY A 89 2.56 -22.24 9.12
C GLY A 89 3.92 -22.26 9.82
N ASP A 90 4.55 -23.43 10.00
CA ASP A 90 5.86 -23.52 10.64
C ASP A 90 6.95 -22.89 9.79
N LEU A 91 7.74 -22.02 10.43
CA LEU A 91 8.84 -21.30 9.81
C LEU A 91 10.22 -21.77 10.29
N SER A 92 10.27 -22.76 11.18
CA SER A 92 11.51 -23.24 11.77
C SER A 92 12.38 -24.01 10.79
N ASN A 93 11.75 -24.76 9.87
CA ASN A 93 12.43 -25.56 8.85
C ASN A 93 11.83 -25.32 7.46
N SER A 94 12.70 -25.14 6.46
CA SER A 94 12.32 -25.06 5.05
C SER A 94 11.95 -26.43 4.50
N ILE A 95 10.75 -26.57 3.96
CA ILE A 95 10.27 -27.85 3.41
C ILE A 95 10.44 -27.95 1.88
N MET A 96 10.82 -26.86 1.23
CA MET A 96 10.99 -26.76 -0.22
C MET A 96 12.17 -25.84 -0.57
N GLY A 97 12.84 -26.14 -1.68
CA GLY A 97 13.97 -25.39 -2.22
C GLY A 97 14.16 -25.64 -3.72
N GLU A 98 15.28 -25.16 -4.27
CA GLU A 98 15.50 -25.07 -5.73
C GLU A 98 15.33 -26.41 -6.46
N LEU A 99 15.93 -27.49 -5.95
CA LEU A 99 15.92 -28.79 -6.62
C LEU A 99 14.50 -29.34 -6.84
N MET A 100 13.61 -29.13 -5.87
CA MET A 100 12.22 -29.58 -5.96
C MET A 100 11.45 -28.75 -6.98
N ALA A 101 11.72 -27.44 -7.02
CA ALA A 101 11.11 -26.53 -7.97
C ALA A 101 11.56 -26.82 -9.42
N LEU A 102 12.85 -27.14 -9.62
CA LEU A 102 13.39 -27.57 -10.92
C LEU A 102 12.74 -28.89 -11.38
N TRP A 103 12.59 -29.84 -10.48
CA TRP A 103 11.92 -31.12 -10.78
C TRP A 103 10.45 -30.91 -11.17
N ALA A 104 9.74 -30.06 -10.43
CA ALA A 104 8.35 -29.71 -10.75
C ALA A 104 8.21 -29.05 -12.12
N LYS A 105 9.12 -28.12 -12.45
CA LYS A 105 9.16 -27.47 -13.76
C LYS A 105 9.37 -28.47 -14.91
N GLN A 106 10.27 -29.44 -14.75
CA GLN A 106 10.49 -30.50 -15.75
C GLN A 106 9.26 -31.41 -15.97
N ARG A 107 8.33 -31.40 -15.01
CA ARG A 107 7.10 -32.18 -15.04
C ARG A 107 5.85 -31.35 -15.38
N ASP A 108 6.05 -30.09 -15.78
CA ASP A 108 4.98 -29.14 -16.09
C ASP A 108 3.98 -28.94 -14.92
N ILE A 109 4.42 -29.15 -13.67
CA ILE A 109 3.60 -28.82 -12.48
C ILE A 109 3.34 -27.31 -12.49
N GLY A 110 2.12 -26.89 -12.16
CA GLY A 110 1.66 -25.53 -12.34
C GLY A 110 2.20 -24.54 -11.30
N GLY A 111 2.63 -25.00 -10.12
CA GLY A 111 3.18 -24.12 -9.08
C GLY A 111 3.15 -24.72 -7.67
N PHE A 112 3.52 -23.88 -6.70
CA PHE A 112 3.51 -24.22 -5.28
C PHE A 112 2.87 -23.14 -4.42
N ILE A 113 2.13 -23.58 -3.41
CA ILE A 113 1.69 -22.76 -2.28
C ILE A 113 2.13 -23.47 -1.01
N ILE A 114 3.01 -22.85 -0.23
CA ILE A 114 3.62 -23.45 0.96
C ILE A 114 3.19 -22.67 2.21
N ASP A 115 2.26 -23.21 3.00
CA ASP A 115 1.96 -22.67 4.33
C ASP A 115 3.01 -23.13 5.35
N GLY A 116 4.22 -22.63 5.14
CA GLY A 116 5.44 -22.92 5.90
C GLY A 116 6.65 -22.23 5.25
N ALA A 117 7.86 -22.53 5.74
CA ALA A 117 9.06 -21.94 5.18
C ALA A 117 9.65 -22.68 3.97
N ILE A 118 10.38 -21.92 3.16
CA ILE A 118 11.17 -22.40 2.01
C ILE A 118 12.60 -21.86 2.09
N ARG A 119 13.46 -22.28 1.15
CA ARG A 119 14.84 -21.79 0.99
C ARG A 119 15.21 -21.59 -0.48
N ASP A 120 16.45 -21.19 -0.74
CA ASP A 120 17.00 -20.96 -2.07
C ASP A 120 16.30 -19.84 -2.87
N ILE A 121 15.81 -18.81 -2.16
CA ILE A 121 15.02 -17.71 -2.72
C ILE A 121 15.67 -17.02 -3.92
N GLY A 122 16.99 -16.88 -3.93
CA GLY A 122 17.70 -16.26 -5.06
C GLY A 122 17.49 -16.99 -6.38
N ALA A 123 17.39 -18.33 -6.34
CA ALA A 123 17.08 -19.15 -7.50
C ALA A 123 15.57 -19.19 -7.79
N LEU A 124 14.75 -19.38 -6.74
CA LEU A 124 13.29 -19.47 -6.89
C LEU A 124 12.66 -18.18 -7.47
N ARG A 125 13.18 -17.00 -7.10
CA ARG A 125 12.77 -15.70 -7.68
C ARG A 125 12.90 -15.63 -9.20
N LYS A 126 13.94 -16.27 -9.74
CA LYS A 126 14.24 -16.27 -11.18
C LYS A 126 13.55 -17.40 -11.92
N MET A 127 12.83 -18.26 -11.20
CA MET A 127 12.14 -19.39 -11.78
C MET A 127 10.83 -18.93 -12.42
N GLY A 128 10.59 -19.32 -13.66
CA GLY A 128 9.30 -19.13 -14.35
C GLY A 128 8.22 -20.09 -13.88
N LEU A 129 8.12 -20.35 -12.57
CA LEU A 129 7.15 -21.24 -11.93
C LEU A 129 6.58 -20.50 -10.72
N PRO A 130 5.26 -20.31 -10.58
CA PRO A 130 4.69 -19.55 -9.48
C PRO A 130 4.89 -20.29 -8.16
N ILE A 131 5.46 -19.58 -7.19
CA ILE A 131 5.77 -20.11 -5.85
C ILE A 131 5.32 -19.09 -4.82
N TYR A 132 4.51 -19.55 -3.88
CA TYR A 132 4.06 -18.77 -2.73
C TYR A 132 4.51 -19.45 -1.44
N ALA A 133 4.92 -18.69 -0.44
CA ALA A 133 5.32 -19.24 0.85
C ALA A 133 5.03 -18.28 2.02
N ALA A 134 4.93 -18.85 3.24
CA ALA A 134 4.73 -18.10 4.47
C ALA A 134 6.02 -17.44 5.01
N GLY A 135 7.19 -17.98 4.66
CA GLY A 135 8.46 -17.47 5.15
C GLY A 135 9.68 -18.17 4.55
N VAL A 136 10.85 -17.76 5.03
CA VAL A 136 12.15 -18.21 4.49
C VAL A 136 13.10 -18.55 5.63
N THR A 137 13.76 -19.70 5.55
CA THR A 137 14.79 -20.12 6.51
C THR A 137 15.82 -21.02 5.83
N PRO A 138 17.12 -20.96 6.18
CA PRO A 138 18.11 -21.89 5.63
C PRO A 138 18.02 -23.30 6.24
N ALA A 139 17.35 -23.46 7.39
CA ALA A 139 17.25 -24.75 8.07
C ALA A 139 16.50 -25.76 7.20
N GLY A 140 17.12 -26.92 6.90
CA GLY A 140 16.53 -27.93 6.01
C GLY A 140 15.44 -28.79 6.68
N PRO A 141 14.68 -29.57 5.90
CA PRO A 141 13.59 -30.39 6.44
C PRO A 141 14.06 -31.78 6.89
N TYR A 142 13.23 -32.40 7.72
CA TYR A 142 13.22 -33.83 7.99
C TYR A 142 12.43 -34.60 6.91
N LYS A 143 12.50 -35.94 6.93
CA LYS A 143 11.86 -36.83 5.92
C LYS A 143 11.28 -38.10 6.53
N ASP A 144 10.71 -37.96 7.71
CA ASP A 144 10.22 -39.09 8.52
C ASP A 144 8.69 -39.25 8.39
N GLY A 145 7.99 -38.26 7.80
CA GLY A 145 6.55 -38.15 7.89
C GLY A 145 6.10 -37.84 9.33
N PRO A 146 4.81 -37.98 9.68
CA PRO A 146 3.71 -38.46 8.85
C PRO A 146 3.14 -37.35 7.96
N GLY A 147 2.14 -37.69 7.14
CA GLY A 147 1.39 -36.74 6.32
C GLY A 147 0.39 -37.41 5.39
N GLU A 148 -0.43 -36.62 4.71
CA GLU A 148 -1.49 -37.12 3.82
C GLU A 148 -1.52 -36.37 2.48
N LEU A 149 -1.81 -37.07 1.40
CA LEU A 149 -1.97 -36.48 0.06
C LEU A 149 -3.43 -36.48 -0.35
N ASN A 150 -3.87 -35.39 -0.99
CA ASN A 150 -5.21 -35.21 -1.54
C ASN A 150 -6.32 -35.39 -0.48
N VAL A 151 -6.09 -34.82 0.69
CA VAL A 151 -7.11 -34.58 1.72
C VAL A 151 -7.41 -33.08 1.81
N PRO A 152 -8.55 -32.64 2.36
CA PRO A 152 -8.75 -31.24 2.67
C PRO A 152 -7.65 -30.72 3.61
N VAL A 153 -7.09 -29.56 3.29
CA VAL A 153 -6.03 -28.90 4.08
C VAL A 153 -6.45 -27.49 4.48
N ALA A 154 -5.86 -26.96 5.56
CA ALA A 154 -6.01 -25.56 5.93
C ALA A 154 -4.72 -24.81 5.56
N CYS A 155 -4.77 -24.01 4.50
CA CYS A 155 -3.60 -23.31 3.96
C CYS A 155 -3.87 -21.81 3.99
N GLY A 156 -3.04 -21.05 4.72
CA GLY A 156 -3.25 -19.62 4.90
C GLY A 156 -4.61 -19.30 5.51
N GLY A 157 -5.09 -20.11 6.46
CA GLY A 157 -6.39 -19.92 7.12
C GLY A 157 -7.62 -20.29 6.29
N VAL A 158 -7.45 -20.76 5.05
CA VAL A 158 -8.55 -21.17 4.15
C VAL A 158 -8.53 -22.68 3.94
N VAL A 159 -9.72 -23.29 3.89
CA VAL A 159 -9.86 -24.71 3.53
C VAL A 159 -9.65 -24.87 2.03
N VAL A 160 -8.72 -25.74 1.64
CA VAL A 160 -8.48 -26.12 0.24
C VAL A 160 -8.80 -27.59 0.08
N HIS A 161 -9.73 -27.90 -0.83
CA HIS A 161 -10.02 -29.26 -1.23
C HIS A 161 -9.17 -29.66 -2.44
N PRO A 162 -8.80 -30.95 -2.58
CA PRO A 162 -8.17 -31.44 -3.79
C PRO A 162 -9.07 -31.17 -5.00
N GLY A 163 -8.54 -30.49 -6.02
CA GLY A 163 -9.27 -30.10 -7.23
C GLY A 163 -9.89 -28.69 -7.20
N ASP A 164 -9.84 -27.97 -6.07
CA ASP A 164 -10.23 -26.54 -6.04
C ASP A 164 -9.39 -25.72 -7.03
N ILE A 165 -9.98 -24.71 -7.66
CA ILE A 165 -9.27 -23.84 -8.60
C ILE A 165 -8.57 -22.74 -7.80
N LEU A 166 -7.26 -22.61 -8.00
CA LEU A 166 -6.44 -21.60 -7.34
C LEU A 166 -6.08 -20.53 -8.35
N VAL A 167 -6.27 -19.27 -7.97
CA VAL A 167 -5.84 -18.11 -8.76
C VAL A 167 -5.00 -17.23 -7.84
N GLY A 168 -3.82 -16.86 -8.29
CA GLY A 168 -2.89 -16.02 -7.53
C GLY A 168 -2.18 -15.00 -8.41
N ASP A 169 -1.96 -13.82 -7.84
CA ASP A 169 -1.18 -12.71 -8.38
C ASP A 169 -0.35 -12.06 -7.25
N GLU A 170 0.14 -10.83 -7.45
CA GLU A 170 0.91 -10.08 -6.45
C GLU A 170 0.15 -9.81 -5.14
N ASP A 171 -1.19 -9.71 -5.19
CA ASP A 171 -2.01 -9.37 -4.03
C ASP A 171 -2.17 -10.57 -3.09
N GLY A 172 -2.21 -11.78 -3.63
CA GLY A 172 -2.33 -13.02 -2.87
C GLY A 172 -2.96 -14.15 -3.68
N ILE A 173 -3.71 -15.01 -2.99
CA ILE A 173 -4.35 -16.20 -3.58
C ILE A 173 -5.82 -16.25 -3.17
N VAL A 174 -6.69 -16.60 -4.12
CA VAL A 174 -8.08 -16.98 -3.87
C VAL A 174 -8.32 -18.46 -4.22
N VAL A 175 -9.14 -19.13 -3.40
CA VAL A 175 -9.53 -20.53 -3.57
C VAL A 175 -10.96 -20.59 -4.06
N ILE A 176 -11.19 -21.23 -5.20
CA ILE A 176 -12.50 -21.30 -5.86
C ILE A 176 -13.00 -22.73 -5.87
N ASN A 177 -14.20 -22.96 -5.31
CA ASN A 177 -14.87 -24.23 -5.44
C ASN A 177 -15.30 -24.47 -6.91
N PRO A 178 -14.96 -25.62 -7.53
CA PRO A 178 -15.31 -25.89 -8.92
C PRO A 178 -16.81 -25.85 -9.21
N ARG A 179 -17.67 -26.07 -8.22
CA ARG A 179 -19.13 -26.02 -8.36
C ARG A 179 -19.66 -24.60 -8.58
N ASP A 180 -18.96 -23.60 -8.06
CA ASP A 180 -19.36 -22.18 -8.15
C ASP A 180 -18.61 -21.46 -9.27
N ALA A 181 -17.61 -22.11 -9.87
CA ALA A 181 -16.64 -21.49 -10.78
C ALA A 181 -17.29 -20.87 -12.03
N GLU A 182 -18.27 -21.52 -12.67
CA GLU A 182 -18.93 -20.96 -13.86
C GLU A 182 -19.69 -19.66 -13.54
N SER A 183 -20.52 -19.67 -12.49
CA SER A 183 -21.25 -18.46 -12.08
C SER A 183 -20.30 -17.36 -11.59
N LEU A 184 -19.22 -17.72 -10.90
CA LEU A 184 -18.24 -16.76 -10.41
C LEU A 184 -17.47 -16.11 -11.56
N LEU A 185 -17.12 -16.89 -12.59
CA LEU A 185 -16.39 -16.44 -13.76
C LEU A 185 -17.14 -15.33 -14.49
N GLU A 186 -18.45 -15.51 -14.72
CA GLU A 186 -19.29 -14.51 -15.37
C GLU A 186 -19.29 -13.18 -14.59
N LYS A 187 -19.51 -13.24 -13.28
CA LYS A 187 -19.51 -12.06 -12.41
C LYS A 187 -18.14 -11.37 -12.36
N SER A 188 -17.08 -12.15 -12.29
CA SER A 188 -15.70 -11.65 -12.24
C SER A 188 -15.29 -10.96 -13.53
N LYS A 189 -15.68 -11.51 -14.69
CA LYS A 189 -15.48 -10.87 -16.00
C LYS A 189 -16.26 -9.57 -16.13
N ALA A 190 -17.54 -9.58 -15.77
CA ALA A 190 -18.38 -8.39 -15.81
C ALA A 190 -17.80 -7.27 -14.93
N LYS A 191 -17.30 -7.60 -13.74
CA LYS A 191 -16.60 -6.64 -12.87
C LYS A 191 -15.32 -6.09 -13.52
N SER A 192 -14.47 -6.94 -14.07
CA SER A 192 -13.24 -6.50 -14.74
C SER A 192 -13.54 -5.58 -15.93
N ASP A 193 -14.58 -5.86 -16.71
CA ASP A 193 -14.99 -5.00 -17.81
C ASP A 193 -15.60 -3.67 -17.34
N GLN A 194 -16.30 -3.67 -16.20
CA GLN A 194 -16.75 -2.43 -15.56
C GLN A 194 -15.57 -1.58 -15.10
N GLU A 195 -14.54 -2.19 -14.51
CA GLU A 195 -13.35 -1.46 -14.07
C GLU A 195 -12.55 -0.87 -15.23
N LYS A 196 -12.47 -1.53 -16.38
CA LYS A 196 -11.86 -0.94 -17.59
C LYS A 196 -12.55 0.36 -17.99
N LYS A 197 -13.88 0.41 -17.95
CA LYS A 197 -14.65 1.64 -18.20
C LYS A 197 -14.34 2.72 -17.16
N VAL A 198 -14.26 2.34 -15.88
CA VAL A 198 -13.88 3.28 -14.81
C VAL A 198 -12.45 3.80 -15.02
N MET A 199 -11.51 2.96 -15.47
CA MET A 199 -10.15 3.38 -15.80
C MET A 199 -10.12 4.38 -16.96
N GLU A 200 -10.94 4.16 -18.00
CA GLU A 200 -11.12 5.11 -19.11
C GLU A 200 -11.71 6.43 -18.62
N ASP A 201 -12.74 6.39 -17.77
CA ASP A 201 -13.33 7.58 -17.17
C ASP A 201 -12.30 8.34 -16.30
N ILE A 202 -11.49 7.63 -15.52
CA ILE A 202 -10.40 8.22 -14.73
C ILE A 202 -9.39 8.92 -15.65
N ALA A 203 -8.93 8.24 -16.70
CA ALA A 203 -7.98 8.77 -17.66
C ALA A 203 -8.53 10.05 -18.35
N ASN A 204 -9.83 10.07 -18.62
CA ASN A 204 -10.54 11.19 -19.22
C ASN A 204 -11.01 12.24 -18.21
N LYS A 205 -10.71 12.09 -16.91
CA LYS A 205 -11.21 12.94 -15.82
C LYS A 205 -12.75 13.06 -15.77
N ALA A 206 -13.44 12.02 -16.22
CA ALA A 206 -14.90 11.90 -16.30
C ALA A 206 -15.50 10.99 -15.22
N TRP A 207 -14.69 10.47 -14.28
CA TRP A 207 -15.17 9.55 -13.24
C TRP A 207 -16.16 10.23 -12.27
N ASP A 208 -17.43 9.84 -12.36
CA ASP A 208 -18.48 10.34 -11.46
C ASP A 208 -18.32 9.77 -10.04
N ARG A 209 -18.01 10.67 -9.10
CA ARG A 209 -17.81 10.35 -7.68
C ARG A 209 -18.85 10.99 -6.75
N ARG A 210 -19.96 11.53 -7.30
CA ARG A 210 -21.02 12.18 -6.48
C ARG A 210 -21.63 11.25 -5.44
N TRP A 211 -21.62 9.94 -5.70
CA TRP A 211 -22.07 8.93 -4.76
C TRP A 211 -21.31 8.97 -3.42
N VAL A 212 -20.07 9.47 -3.39
CA VAL A 212 -19.26 9.55 -2.16
C VAL A 212 -19.91 10.51 -1.17
N ASP A 213 -20.22 11.74 -1.60
CA ASP A 213 -20.86 12.74 -0.73
C ASP A 213 -22.25 12.27 -0.29
N GLN A 214 -23.00 11.62 -1.18
CA GLN A 214 -24.29 11.02 -0.83
C GLN A 214 -24.14 9.92 0.23
N ALA A 215 -23.19 9.00 0.05
CA ALA A 215 -22.96 7.89 0.97
C ALA A 215 -22.46 8.36 2.35
N LEU A 216 -21.70 9.47 2.40
CA LEU A 216 -21.27 10.12 3.64
C LEU A 216 -22.44 10.80 4.35
N LEU A 217 -23.31 11.50 3.59
CA LEU A 217 -24.52 12.13 4.11
C LEU A 217 -25.46 11.09 4.73
N GLU A 218 -25.71 9.99 4.02
CA GLU A 218 -26.56 8.88 4.49
C GLU A 218 -26.01 8.21 5.77
N ARG A 219 -24.69 8.29 6.01
CA ARG A 219 -24.03 7.80 7.21
C ARG A 219 -23.91 8.85 8.33
N GLY A 220 -24.44 10.06 8.14
CA GLY A 220 -24.45 11.13 9.13
C GLY A 220 -23.12 11.86 9.31
N VAL A 221 -22.23 11.80 8.30
CA VAL A 221 -20.96 12.54 8.36
C VAL A 221 -21.22 14.04 8.31
N VAL A 222 -20.72 14.77 9.31
CA VAL A 222 -20.83 16.23 9.38
C VAL A 222 -19.57 16.87 8.83
N VAL A 223 -19.72 17.75 7.84
CA VAL A 223 -18.61 18.58 7.34
C VAL A 223 -18.39 19.75 8.28
N VAL A 224 -17.42 19.62 9.18
CA VAL A 224 -17.01 20.70 10.08
C VAL A 224 -16.04 21.62 9.33
N LYS A 225 -16.48 22.86 9.08
CA LYS A 225 -15.62 23.92 8.54
C LYS A 225 -14.94 24.65 9.70
N GLU A 226 -13.84 24.10 10.21
CA GLU A 226 -12.95 24.86 11.09
C GLU A 226 -12.25 25.96 10.27
N ASN A 227 -12.45 27.22 10.65
CA ASN A 227 -11.61 28.32 10.19
C ASN A 227 -10.21 28.17 10.81
N ARG A 228 -9.37 27.32 10.21
CA ARG A 228 -7.92 27.33 10.47
C ARG A 228 -7.34 28.56 9.78
N ILE A 229 -7.59 29.72 10.37
CA ILE A 229 -7.01 31.00 9.94
C ILE A 229 -5.51 30.85 10.15
N SER A 230 -4.71 30.86 9.08
CA SER A 230 -3.27 31.13 9.20
C SER A 230 -3.15 32.37 10.06
N SER A 231 -2.48 32.28 11.21
CA SER A 231 -2.46 33.26 12.30
C SER A 231 -1.84 34.60 11.89
N ARG A 232 -2.51 35.29 10.97
CA ARG A 232 -2.13 36.60 10.43
C ARG A 232 -2.42 37.63 11.49
N THR A 233 -1.40 38.38 11.85
CA THR A 233 -1.50 39.44 12.84
C THR A 233 -0.99 40.73 12.25
N ASN A 234 -1.71 41.82 12.54
CA ASN A 234 -1.25 43.14 12.16
C ASN A 234 -0.04 43.50 13.03
N VAL A 235 1.01 43.93 12.34
CA VAL A 235 2.25 44.43 12.91
C VAL A 235 2.49 45.82 12.36
N GLN A 236 3.28 46.62 13.05
CA GLN A 236 3.80 47.88 12.54
C GLN A 236 5.28 47.92 12.92
N VAL A 237 6.04 46.99 12.35
CA VAL A 237 7.41 46.70 12.78
C VAL A 237 8.35 46.96 11.61
N PRO A 238 9.43 47.74 11.78
CA PRO A 238 10.42 47.96 10.74
C PRO A 238 11.15 46.66 10.42
N VAL A 239 11.27 46.33 9.14
CA VAL A 239 11.99 45.17 8.61
C VAL A 239 12.96 45.66 7.56
N SER A 240 14.21 45.20 7.64
CA SER A 240 15.21 45.52 6.62
C SER A 240 15.17 44.47 5.52
N VAL A 241 15.04 44.91 4.27
CA VAL A 241 15.12 44.04 3.10
C VAL A 241 16.52 44.12 2.51
N ILE A 242 17.16 42.98 2.31
CA ILE A 242 18.49 42.87 1.71
C ILE A 242 18.31 42.63 0.21
N ARG A 243 18.84 43.54 -0.60
CA ARG A 243 18.85 43.41 -2.07
C ARG A 243 20.12 42.74 -2.56
N ASN A 244 21.28 43.17 -2.04
CA ASN A 244 22.62 42.64 -2.31
C ASN A 244 23.52 42.88 -1.08
N ALA A 245 24.76 42.38 -1.08
CA ALA A 245 25.69 42.44 0.07
C ALA A 245 25.98 43.86 0.63
N THR A 246 25.61 44.93 -0.09
CA THR A 246 25.86 46.34 0.27
C THR A 246 24.62 47.24 0.18
N GLU A 247 23.44 46.71 -0.21
CA GLU A 247 22.20 47.50 -0.37
C GLU A 247 21.07 46.94 0.51
N HIS A 248 20.59 47.79 1.42
CA HIS A 248 19.43 47.54 2.28
C HIS A 248 18.42 48.67 2.12
N PHE A 249 17.13 48.35 2.18
CA PHE A 249 16.09 49.36 2.31
C PHE A 249 15.12 48.99 3.44
N ASP A 250 14.55 50.01 4.05
CA ASP A 250 13.61 49.85 5.15
C ASP A 250 12.18 49.66 4.61
N ALA A 251 11.53 48.62 5.12
CA ALA A 251 10.11 48.39 4.95
C ALA A 251 9.46 48.30 6.33
N VAL A 252 8.13 48.40 6.37
CA VAL A 252 7.34 48.14 7.56
C VAL A 252 6.55 46.88 7.32
N ALA A 253 6.74 45.86 8.15
CA ALA A 253 5.82 44.75 8.22
C ALA A 253 4.49 45.26 8.75
N VAL A 254 3.45 45.20 7.92
CA VAL A 254 2.08 45.61 8.26
C VAL A 254 1.22 44.41 8.68
N ASN A 255 1.58 43.22 8.21
CA ASN A 255 0.96 41.96 8.62
C ASN A 255 1.98 40.83 8.52
N ILE A 256 1.94 39.87 9.44
CA ILE A 256 2.79 38.68 9.43
C ILE A 256 2.01 37.45 9.88
N SER A 257 2.38 36.29 9.33
CA SER A 257 1.92 34.95 9.74
C SER A 257 3.09 33.97 9.71
N THR A 258 2.85 32.74 10.12
CA THR A 258 3.82 31.64 10.04
C THR A 258 4.32 31.36 8.61
N ASP A 259 3.53 31.70 7.60
CA ASP A 259 3.81 31.36 6.20
C ASP A 259 4.25 32.55 5.34
N GLY A 260 4.12 33.79 5.84
CA GLY A 260 4.41 34.96 5.04
C GLY A 260 4.20 36.29 5.74
N ILE A 261 4.61 37.36 5.05
CA ILE A 261 4.65 38.72 5.55
C ILE A 261 4.18 39.70 4.47
N LEU A 262 3.44 40.72 4.88
CA LEU A 262 3.07 41.86 4.06
C LEU A 262 3.92 43.06 4.48
N LEU A 263 4.66 43.61 3.52
CA LEU A 263 5.54 44.74 3.70
C LEU A 263 4.92 45.99 3.07
N GLN A 264 5.13 47.14 3.69
CA GLN A 264 4.84 48.47 3.16
C GLN A 264 6.13 49.29 3.09
N THR A 265 6.34 49.99 1.97
CA THR A 265 7.55 50.77 1.73
C THR A 265 7.24 52.26 1.60
N GLN A 266 8.23 53.13 1.82
CA GLN A 266 8.05 54.59 1.69
C GLN A 266 7.85 55.02 0.23
N HIS A 267 8.56 54.38 -0.69
CA HIS A 267 8.48 54.63 -2.12
C HIS A 267 8.31 53.33 -2.89
N GLU A 268 7.79 53.42 -4.11
CA GLU A 268 7.70 52.29 -5.02
C GLU A 268 9.07 52.04 -5.66
N PHE A 269 9.54 50.79 -5.65
CA PHE A 269 10.78 50.38 -6.32
C PHE A 269 10.67 48.94 -6.83
N GLU A 270 11.57 48.54 -7.74
CA GLU A 270 11.61 47.17 -8.26
C GLU A 270 12.18 46.19 -7.23
N VAL A 271 11.50 45.05 -7.08
CA VAL A 271 11.85 44.02 -6.09
C VAL A 271 12.10 42.71 -6.81
N ASP A 272 13.18 42.02 -6.45
CA ASP A 272 13.48 40.69 -6.95
C ASP A 272 12.39 39.70 -6.55
N ARG A 273 12.26 38.60 -7.30
CA ARG A 273 11.29 37.54 -7.01
C ARG A 273 11.53 36.87 -5.66
N VAL A 274 12.77 36.91 -5.17
CA VAL A 274 13.19 36.38 -3.88
C VAL A 274 14.01 37.44 -3.17
N ILE A 275 13.66 37.72 -1.92
CA ILE A 275 14.31 38.72 -1.07
C ILE A 275 14.74 38.08 0.24
N GLN A 276 15.77 38.63 0.85
CA GLN A 276 16.13 38.30 2.23
C GLN A 276 15.63 39.40 3.15
N LEU A 277 15.06 39.00 4.28
CA LEU A 277 14.52 39.90 5.29
C LEU A 277 15.25 39.69 6.61
N ILE A 278 15.65 40.77 7.24
CA ILE A 278 16.13 40.78 8.63
C ILE A 278 14.93 41.16 9.49
N LEU A 279 14.35 40.16 10.16
CA LEU A 279 13.24 40.37 11.08
C LEU A 279 13.82 40.82 12.43
N PRO A 280 13.35 41.94 13.01
CA PRO A 280 13.88 42.43 14.27
C PRO A 280 13.38 41.57 15.45
N LYS A 281 13.76 41.97 16.67
CA LYS A 281 13.48 41.22 17.90
C LYS A 281 12.00 40.93 18.11
N GLU A 282 11.14 41.87 17.75
CA GLU A 282 9.68 41.77 17.83
C GLU A 282 9.11 40.67 16.95
N LEU A 283 9.85 40.30 15.90
CA LEU A 283 9.50 39.27 14.92
C LEU A 283 10.42 38.04 14.99
N GLY A 284 11.12 37.86 16.10
CA GLY A 284 11.94 36.66 16.38
C GLY A 284 13.45 36.84 16.23
N ASN A 285 13.94 38.01 15.79
CA ASN A 285 15.37 38.30 15.57
C ASN A 285 16.06 37.30 14.63
N VAL A 286 15.49 37.08 13.45
CA VAL A 286 15.94 36.06 12.50
C VAL A 286 16.03 36.60 11.09
N ASN A 287 16.90 35.98 10.28
CA ASN A 287 16.95 36.23 8.85
C ASN A 287 16.10 35.19 8.14
N VAL A 288 15.23 35.65 7.23
CA VAL A 288 14.35 34.78 6.46
C VAL A 288 14.48 35.08 4.97
N VAL A 289 14.37 34.05 4.15
CA VAL A 289 14.20 34.21 2.72
C VAL A 289 12.71 34.23 2.42
N ALA A 290 12.28 35.18 1.59
CA ALA A 290 10.89 35.34 1.23
C ALA A 290 10.74 35.48 -0.28
N ARG A 291 9.74 34.81 -0.84
CA ARG A 291 9.35 34.93 -2.25
C ARG A 291 8.25 35.96 -2.38
N VAL A 292 8.45 36.95 -3.25
CA VAL A 292 7.43 37.95 -3.58
C VAL A 292 6.34 37.26 -4.41
N ILE A 293 5.10 37.33 -3.93
CA ILE A 293 3.92 36.73 -4.59
C ILE A 293 3.18 37.78 -5.43
N TRP A 294 3.08 38.99 -4.89
CA TRP A 294 2.48 40.13 -5.58
C TRP A 294 3.04 41.44 -5.02
N LYS A 295 2.93 42.48 -5.84
CA LYS A 295 3.22 43.87 -5.46
C LYS A 295 2.12 44.77 -6.02
N HIS A 296 1.63 45.71 -5.21
CA HIS A 296 0.66 46.70 -5.64
C HIS A 296 0.96 48.04 -4.96
N GLY A 297 1.45 49.01 -5.75
CA GLY A 297 2.00 50.26 -5.24
C GLY A 297 3.12 50.00 -4.24
N ASN A 298 3.00 50.56 -3.04
CA ASN A 298 3.98 50.42 -1.97
C ASN A 298 3.81 49.16 -1.09
N HIS A 299 2.90 48.24 -1.45
CA HIS A 299 2.67 47.01 -0.70
C HIS A 299 3.25 45.79 -1.42
N ILE A 300 3.90 44.91 -0.67
CA ILE A 300 4.57 43.71 -1.18
C ILE A 300 4.14 42.51 -0.33
N GLY A 301 3.42 41.57 -0.94
CA GLY A 301 3.03 40.32 -0.30
C GLY A 301 4.06 39.22 -0.55
N CYS A 302 4.60 38.67 0.53
CA CYS A 302 5.66 37.67 0.47
C CYS A 302 5.28 36.39 1.22
N ASN A 303 5.70 35.24 0.69
CA ASN A 303 5.68 33.97 1.42
C ASN A 303 7.11 33.61 1.85
N PHE A 304 7.28 33.13 3.08
CA PHE A 304 8.59 32.64 3.50
C PHE A 304 8.94 31.34 2.78
N VAL A 305 10.21 31.18 2.42
CA VAL A 305 10.76 30.00 1.73
C VAL A 305 12.04 29.54 2.41
N ASP A 306 12.33 28.24 2.30
CA ASP A 306 13.58 27.62 2.78
C ASP A 306 13.93 27.92 4.24
N MET A 307 12.91 28.06 5.10
CA MET A 307 13.07 28.42 6.51
C MET A 307 13.44 27.19 7.36
N PRO A 308 14.61 27.17 8.03
CA PRO A 308 14.96 26.11 8.97
C PRO A 308 13.97 26.02 10.13
N THR A 309 13.81 24.83 10.72
CA THR A 309 12.85 24.58 11.81
C THR A 309 13.02 25.53 13.00
N GLU A 310 14.26 25.86 13.36
CA GLU A 310 14.58 26.80 14.45
C GLU A 310 14.10 28.22 14.15
N VAL A 311 14.33 28.68 12.91
CA VAL A 311 13.86 29.99 12.43
C VAL A 311 12.34 30.04 12.38
N ARG A 312 11.69 28.98 11.90
CA ARG A 312 10.23 28.85 11.89
C ARG A 312 9.66 28.92 13.30
N THR A 313 10.26 28.22 14.24
CA THR A 313 9.81 28.23 15.64
C THR A 313 9.92 29.64 16.24
N ALA A 314 10.98 30.39 15.94
CA ALA A 314 11.15 31.76 16.41
C ALA A 314 10.10 32.71 15.81
N VAL A 315 9.82 32.61 14.51
CA VAL A 315 8.77 33.41 13.85
C VAL A 315 7.40 33.06 14.42
N ASP A 316 7.08 31.78 14.59
CA ASP A 316 5.80 31.31 15.11
C ASP A 316 5.54 31.84 16.53
N GLN A 317 6.56 31.80 17.40
CA GLN A 317 6.48 32.35 18.76
C GLN A 317 6.25 33.87 18.75
N ALA A 318 6.92 34.59 17.85
CA ALA A 318 6.77 36.04 17.72
C ALA A 318 5.38 36.43 17.19
N VAL A 319 4.89 35.73 16.17
CA VAL A 319 3.53 35.90 15.62
C VAL A 319 2.48 35.65 16.72
N TYR A 320 2.65 34.58 17.49
CA TYR A 320 1.76 34.26 18.62
C TYR A 320 1.78 35.35 19.69
N PHE A 321 2.97 35.85 20.06
CA PHE A 321 3.10 36.92 21.03
C PHE A 321 2.40 38.19 20.55
N GLN A 322 2.60 38.60 19.30
CA GLN A 322 1.94 39.77 18.74
C GLN A 322 0.42 39.62 18.68
N LEU A 323 -0.09 38.43 18.31
CA LEU A 323 -1.52 38.13 18.37
C LEU A 323 -2.07 38.31 19.78
N SER A 324 -1.37 37.79 20.79
CA SER A 324 -1.79 37.91 22.18
C SER A 324 -1.81 39.36 22.68
N GLN A 325 -0.86 40.20 22.24
CA GLN A 325 -0.81 41.64 22.55
C GLN A 325 -1.97 42.40 21.90
N ASN A 326 -2.20 42.16 20.60
CA ASN A 326 -3.28 42.80 19.84
C ASN A 326 -4.65 42.40 20.39
N LEU A 327 -4.84 41.14 20.78
CA LEU A 327 -6.07 40.67 21.44
C LEU A 327 -6.28 41.39 22.77
N LYS A 328 -5.24 41.54 23.60
CA LYS A 328 -5.33 42.28 24.87
C LYS A 328 -5.68 43.76 24.66
N GLN A 329 -5.12 44.41 23.64
CA GLN A 329 -5.46 45.79 23.28
C GLN A 329 -6.88 45.92 22.73
N ALA A 330 -7.33 44.99 21.89
CA ALA A 330 -8.69 44.98 21.36
C ALA A 330 -9.75 44.67 22.42
N SER A 331 -9.39 43.95 23.49
CA SER A 331 -10.25 43.66 24.64
C SER A 331 -10.26 44.76 25.72
N GLY A 332 -9.53 45.86 25.52
CA GLY A 332 -9.46 46.96 26.49
C GLY A 332 -10.67 47.89 26.47
N ASP A 333 -11.84 47.41 26.93
CA ASP A 333 -12.94 48.24 27.47
C ASP A 333 -14.02 47.41 28.21
N PHE A 334 -13.60 46.41 29.00
CA PHE A 334 -14.38 46.00 30.17
C PHE A 334 -13.39 45.69 31.30
N ILE A 335 -13.44 46.54 32.33
CA ILE A 335 -12.77 46.39 33.63
C ILE A 335 -13.09 45.02 34.23
#